data_AF-A0A972J3P4-F1
#
_entry.id   AF-A0A972J3P4-F1
#
_cell.length_a   1.000
_cell.length_b   1.000
_cell.length_c   1.000
_cell.angle_alpha   90.00
_cell.angle_beta   90.00
_cell.angle_gamma   90.00
#
_symmetry.space_group_name_H-M   'P 1'
#
loop_
_entity.id
_entity.type
_entity.pdbx_description
1 polymer ?
#
loop_
_entity_poly.entity_id
_entity_poly.type
_entity_poly.pdbx_seq_one_letter_code
_entity_poly.pdbx_strand_id
1 'polypeptide(L)'
;MIKFSSKDIRSLEKWANGLSKLAYLDPLLVRSAQNTVRSLKEDLKGDSMSKDVDELNKMADKLWDRSPAPGLTPEQLNAIDLLILGKTDREVAEIVGVRRETITKWHKNPFFTAELNVKREELWTDSKLRLKALAHEAVNVLTNGLHSSDEKIAITAAVHILKVTGLYDGEWKGTLNLPKTPEEAVWAQAIQEKTKLYRGVRPDAFTDWSTRDWTKDVGKDLAIKHIDLEYENAVYEQKKELKEYKKKAKAQEEQPQLPQVEPVPMTIEEIKEDLPQGQGNRPEPIKA
;
A
#
# COMPACT_ATOMS: atom_id res chain seq x y z
N MET A 1 -9.64 -24.29 13.57
CA MET A 1 -9.81 -23.39 14.73
C MET A 1 -10.50 -22.13 14.22
N ILE A 2 -11.73 -21.85 14.67
CA ILE A 2 -12.46 -20.65 14.23
C ILE A 2 -11.78 -19.44 14.88
N LYS A 3 -11.16 -18.56 14.08
CA LYS A 3 -10.55 -17.33 14.58
C LYS A 3 -11.65 -16.26 14.68
N PHE A 4 -11.94 -15.81 15.89
CA PHE A 4 -12.87 -14.70 16.12
C PHE A 4 -12.14 -13.37 15.93
N SER A 5 -12.75 -12.44 15.18
CA SER A 5 -12.24 -11.06 15.10
C SER A 5 -12.47 -10.34 16.42
N SER A 6 -11.70 -9.29 16.72
CA SER A 6 -11.94 -8.47 17.90
C SER A 6 -13.35 -7.84 17.92
N LYS A 7 -13.90 -7.53 16.73
CA LYS A 7 -15.29 -7.04 16.60
C LYS A 7 -16.30 -8.09 17.06
N ASP A 8 -16.05 -9.36 16.76
CA ASP A 8 -16.92 -10.49 17.17
C ASP A 8 -16.84 -10.70 18.68
N ILE A 9 -15.63 -10.62 19.24
CA ILE A 9 -15.40 -10.76 20.69
C ILE A 9 -16.05 -9.60 21.47
N ARG A 10 -15.96 -8.36 21.00
CA ARG A 10 -16.68 -7.22 21.62
C ARG A 10 -18.19 -7.41 21.56
N SER A 11 -18.71 -7.99 20.49
CA SER A 11 -20.14 -8.30 20.34
C SER A 11 -20.58 -9.41 21.29
N LEU A 12 -19.76 -10.47 21.43
CA LEU A 12 -19.95 -11.56 22.38
C LEU A 12 -19.82 -11.08 23.84
N GLU A 13 -18.93 -10.14 24.13
CA GLU A 13 -18.77 -9.52 25.46
C GLU A 13 -20.01 -8.69 25.82
N LYS A 14 -20.53 -7.89 24.88
CA LYS A 14 -21.81 -7.18 25.06
C LYS A 14 -22.97 -8.13 25.28
N TRP A 15 -23.03 -9.23 24.52
CA TRP A 15 -24.07 -10.26 24.66
C TRP A 15 -23.97 -10.98 26.02
N ALA A 16 -22.80 -11.47 26.42
CA ALA A 16 -22.58 -12.17 27.68
C ALA A 16 -22.82 -11.28 28.91
N ASN A 17 -22.47 -9.99 28.83
CA ASN A 17 -22.81 -8.99 29.85
C ASN A 17 -24.29 -8.57 29.82
N GLY A 18 -24.98 -8.78 28.70
CA GLY A 18 -26.43 -8.61 28.59
C GLY A 18 -27.21 -9.71 29.29
N LEU A 19 -26.68 -10.95 29.31
CA LEU A 19 -27.31 -12.10 29.96
C LEU A 19 -27.49 -11.89 31.47
N SER A 20 -26.60 -11.14 32.13
CA SER A 20 -26.74 -10.83 33.56
C SER A 20 -27.90 -9.89 33.88
N LYS A 21 -28.52 -9.26 32.86
CA LYS A 21 -29.74 -8.44 33.02
C LYS A 21 -31.02 -9.26 32.96
N LEU A 22 -30.92 -10.53 32.56
CA LEU A 22 -32.06 -11.43 32.41
C LEU A 22 -32.19 -12.26 33.68
N ALA A 23 -33.07 -11.83 34.59
CA ALA A 23 -33.26 -12.43 35.92
C ALA A 23 -33.70 -13.91 35.92
N TYR A 24 -34.08 -14.45 34.75
CA TYR A 24 -34.54 -15.83 34.56
C TYR A 24 -33.44 -16.80 34.12
N LEU A 25 -32.21 -16.33 33.83
CA LEU A 25 -31.11 -17.20 33.46
C LEU A 25 -30.36 -17.73 34.70
N ASP A 26 -29.93 -18.99 34.61
CA ASP A 26 -29.09 -19.62 35.63
C ASP A 26 -27.75 -18.86 35.76
N PRO A 27 -27.39 -18.38 36.97
CA PRO A 27 -26.12 -17.70 37.23
C PRO A 27 -24.88 -18.50 36.80
N LEU A 28 -24.93 -19.83 36.80
CA LEU A 28 -23.82 -20.69 36.36
C LEU A 28 -23.62 -20.65 34.84
N LEU A 29 -24.72 -20.62 34.07
CA LEU A 29 -24.66 -20.46 32.61
C LEU A 29 -24.15 -19.08 32.22
N VAL A 30 -24.59 -18.03 32.94
CA VAL A 30 -24.10 -16.66 32.73
C VAL A 30 -22.59 -16.58 33.00
N ARG A 31 -22.11 -17.18 34.10
CA ARG A 31 -20.67 -17.22 34.42
C ARG A 31 -19.87 -18.03 33.41
N SER A 32 -20.40 -19.14 32.92
CA SER A 32 -19.76 -19.96 31.88
C SER A 32 -19.60 -19.18 30.58
N ALA A 33 -20.65 -18.49 30.12
CA ALA A 33 -20.60 -17.62 28.94
C ALA A 33 -19.58 -16.49 29.13
N GLN A 34 -19.52 -15.85 30.30
CA GLN A 34 -18.52 -14.82 30.59
C GLN A 34 -17.08 -15.35 30.63
N ASN A 35 -16.87 -16.57 31.16
CA ASN A 35 -15.56 -17.19 31.25
C ASN A 35 -15.04 -17.66 29.88
N THR A 36 -15.92 -18.17 29.01
CA THR A 36 -15.53 -18.52 27.62
C THR A 36 -15.12 -17.29 26.82
N VAL A 37 -15.86 -16.17 26.94
CA VAL A 37 -15.46 -14.89 26.33
C VAL A 37 -14.14 -14.38 26.93
N ARG A 38 -13.90 -14.57 28.23
CA ARG A 38 -12.63 -14.21 28.88
C ARG A 38 -11.46 -15.04 28.37
N SER A 39 -11.61 -16.35 28.21
CA SER A 39 -10.60 -17.24 27.63
C SER A 39 -10.28 -16.87 26.18
N LEU A 40 -11.31 -16.62 25.36
CA LEU A 40 -11.13 -16.16 23.97
C LEU A 40 -10.38 -14.82 23.91
N LYS A 41 -10.62 -13.94 24.89
CA LYS A 41 -9.92 -12.66 25.03
C LYS A 41 -8.46 -12.85 25.45
N GLU A 42 -8.16 -13.83 26.31
CA GLU A 42 -6.79 -14.17 26.71
C GLU A 42 -5.99 -14.79 25.55
N ASP A 43 -6.60 -15.69 24.79
CA ASP A 43 -6.01 -16.29 23.58
C ASP A 43 -5.73 -15.21 22.51
N LEU A 44 -6.65 -14.26 22.34
CA LEU A 44 -6.47 -13.11 21.46
C LEU A 44 -5.38 -12.14 21.94
N LYS A 45 -5.19 -12.02 23.27
CA LYS A 45 -4.18 -11.16 23.89
C LYS A 45 -2.77 -11.74 23.81
N GLY A 46 -2.65 -13.07 23.68
CA GLY A 46 -1.42 -13.79 23.39
C GLY A 46 -0.91 -13.58 21.96
N ASP A 47 -1.80 -13.20 21.04
CA ASP A 47 -1.43 -12.75 19.69
C ASP A 47 -1.14 -11.23 19.77
N SER A 48 0.14 -10.86 19.82
CA SER A 48 0.58 -9.46 20.00
C SER A 48 0.07 -8.49 18.91
N MET A 49 -0.61 -9.02 17.89
CA MET A 49 -1.26 -8.30 16.80
C MET A 49 -2.65 -7.72 17.16
N SER A 50 -3.33 -8.23 18.20
CA SER A 50 -4.74 -7.87 18.44
C SER A 50 -4.96 -6.47 19.02
N LYS A 51 -4.04 -5.96 19.86
CA LYS A 51 -4.15 -4.58 20.38
C LYS A 51 -3.96 -3.56 19.26
N ASP A 52 -3.02 -3.82 18.36
CA ASP A 52 -2.72 -2.97 17.21
C ASP A 52 -3.95 -2.84 16.30
N VAL A 53 -4.60 -3.96 15.97
CA VAL A 53 -5.84 -3.98 15.18
C VAL A 53 -7.00 -3.29 15.91
N ASP A 54 -7.07 -3.41 17.24
CA ASP A 54 -8.10 -2.74 18.02
C ASP A 54 -7.97 -1.23 18.07
N GLU A 55 -6.74 -0.73 18.23
CA GLU A 55 -6.46 0.71 18.20
C GLU A 55 -6.64 1.26 16.79
N LEU A 56 -6.26 0.52 15.73
CA LEU A 56 -6.57 0.89 14.35
C LEU A 56 -8.07 0.99 14.10
N ASN A 57 -8.87 0.03 14.57
CA ASN A 57 -10.33 0.10 14.43
C ASN A 57 -10.94 1.26 15.23
N LYS A 58 -10.45 1.53 16.46
CA LYS A 58 -10.91 2.69 17.26
C LYS A 58 -10.54 4.01 16.58
N MET A 59 -9.36 4.07 15.97
CA MET A 59 -8.89 5.20 15.18
C MET A 59 -9.82 5.42 13.99
N ALA A 60 -10.05 4.39 13.17
CA ALA A 60 -11.00 4.41 12.06
C ALA A 60 -12.37 4.93 12.49
N ASP A 61 -12.97 4.33 13.53
CA ASP A 61 -14.30 4.70 14.05
C ASP A 61 -14.36 6.19 14.44
N LYS A 62 -13.34 6.73 15.11
CA LYS A 62 -13.27 8.17 15.46
C LYS A 62 -13.12 9.08 14.24
N LEU A 63 -12.47 8.60 13.17
CA LEU A 63 -12.15 9.37 11.98
C LEU A 63 -13.34 9.48 11.01
N TRP A 64 -14.09 8.40 10.84
CA TRP A 64 -15.31 8.38 10.02
C TRP A 64 -16.34 9.42 10.47
N ASP A 65 -16.37 9.76 11.76
CA ASP A 65 -17.25 10.79 12.32
C ASP A 65 -16.82 12.24 12.03
N ARG A 66 -15.59 12.49 11.56
CA ARG A 66 -15.01 13.85 11.48
C ARG A 66 -14.91 14.44 10.07
N SER A 67 -14.47 13.67 9.06
CA SER A 67 -14.38 14.14 7.66
C SER A 67 -14.03 12.98 6.73
N PRO A 68 -14.60 12.90 5.51
CA PRO A 68 -14.19 11.88 4.54
C PRO A 68 -12.71 12.02 4.17
N ALA A 69 -12.05 10.88 3.95
CA ALA A 69 -10.66 10.83 3.53
C ALA A 69 -10.45 11.67 2.25
N PRO A 70 -9.44 12.56 2.20
CA PRO A 70 -9.19 13.37 1.03
C PRO A 70 -8.70 12.51 -0.14
N GLY A 71 -9.23 12.76 -1.34
CA GLY A 71 -8.80 12.08 -2.56
C GLY A 71 -7.39 12.46 -3.00
N LEU A 72 -6.80 11.64 -3.88
CA LEU A 72 -5.52 11.94 -4.54
C LEU A 72 -5.72 12.94 -5.69
N THR A 73 -4.66 13.68 -6.00
CA THR A 73 -4.63 14.53 -7.21
C THR A 73 -4.50 13.66 -8.47
N PRO A 74 -4.96 14.14 -9.65
CA PRO A 74 -4.77 13.42 -10.90
C PRO A 74 -3.30 13.15 -11.23
N GLU A 75 -2.40 14.09 -10.91
CA GLU A 75 -0.95 13.92 -11.07
C GLU A 75 -0.41 12.77 -10.21
N GLN A 76 -0.89 12.64 -8.96
CA GLN A 76 -0.54 11.54 -8.06
C GLN A 76 -1.04 10.19 -8.61
N LEU A 77 -2.26 10.13 -9.15
CA LEU A 77 -2.81 8.90 -9.73
C LEU A 77 -2.00 8.46 -10.96
N ASN A 78 -1.67 9.39 -11.86
CA ASN A 78 -0.82 9.12 -13.02
C ASN A 78 0.57 8.63 -12.58
N ALA A 79 1.15 9.24 -11.54
CA ALA A 79 2.43 8.79 -11.00
C ALA A 79 2.37 7.37 -10.44
N ILE A 80 1.29 7.01 -9.75
CA ILE A 80 1.08 5.65 -9.22
C ILE A 80 1.06 4.63 -10.37
N ASP A 81 0.32 4.91 -11.45
CA ASP A 81 0.24 4.00 -12.61
C ASP A 81 1.62 3.77 -13.24
N LEU A 82 2.43 4.82 -13.38
CA LEU A 82 3.79 4.70 -13.91
C LEU A 82 4.73 3.94 -12.97
N LEU A 83 4.60 4.11 -11.65
CA LEU A 83 5.38 3.38 -10.66
C LEU A 83 5.04 1.88 -10.64
N ILE A 84 3.77 1.52 -10.86
CA ILE A 84 3.34 0.11 -10.95
C ILE A 84 3.92 -0.55 -12.21
N LEU A 85 4.04 0.19 -13.31
CA LEU A 85 4.72 -0.26 -14.53
C LEU A 85 6.24 -0.41 -14.36
N GLY A 86 6.79 -0.11 -13.18
CA GLY A 86 8.22 -0.28 -12.86
C GLY A 86 9.09 0.89 -13.29
N LYS A 87 8.52 2.05 -13.62
CA LYS A 87 9.30 3.26 -13.92
C LYS A 87 9.99 3.78 -12.67
N THR A 88 11.17 4.36 -12.85
CA THR A 88 11.92 4.99 -11.77
C THR A 88 11.32 6.34 -11.40
N ASP A 89 11.50 6.79 -10.15
CA ASP A 89 11.03 8.11 -9.69
C ASP A 89 11.49 9.26 -10.61
N ARG A 90 12.66 9.12 -11.28
CA ARG A 90 13.18 10.11 -12.22
C ARG A 90 12.34 10.18 -13.49
N GLU A 91 12.04 9.02 -14.08
CA GLU A 91 11.23 8.94 -15.30
C GLU A 91 9.78 9.36 -15.03
N VAL A 92 9.22 8.98 -13.88
CA VAL A 92 7.88 9.41 -13.47
C VAL A 92 7.81 10.93 -13.34
N ALA A 93 8.84 11.57 -12.79
CA ALA A 93 8.92 13.03 -12.67
C ALA A 93 8.84 13.72 -14.03
N GLU A 94 9.61 13.21 -15.00
CA GLU A 94 9.67 13.74 -16.36
C GLU A 94 8.33 13.56 -17.10
N ILE A 95 7.68 12.40 -16.95
CA ILE A 95 6.41 12.10 -17.63
C ILE A 95 5.24 12.90 -17.04
N VAL A 96 5.17 13.03 -15.72
CA VAL A 96 4.09 13.79 -15.04
C VAL A 96 4.34 15.30 -15.11
N GLY A 97 5.57 15.74 -15.44
CA GLY A 97 5.93 17.15 -15.56
C GLY A 97 6.19 17.83 -14.21
N VAL A 98 6.64 17.06 -13.21
CA VAL A 98 6.85 17.53 -11.83
C VAL A 98 8.31 17.33 -11.43
N ARG A 99 8.79 18.08 -10.43
CA ARG A 99 10.14 17.87 -9.89
C ARG A 99 10.22 16.52 -9.17
N ARG A 100 11.37 15.84 -9.27
CA ARG A 100 11.63 14.56 -8.57
C ARG A 100 11.37 14.64 -7.07
N GLU A 101 11.71 15.77 -6.44
CA GLU A 101 11.48 16.00 -5.01
C GLU A 101 10.01 15.87 -4.62
N THR A 102 9.09 16.24 -5.51
CA THR A 102 7.65 16.12 -5.28
C THR A 102 7.20 14.66 -5.26
N ILE A 103 7.78 13.80 -6.09
CA ILE A 103 7.52 12.34 -6.04
C ILE A 103 8.06 11.75 -4.75
N THR A 104 9.27 12.14 -4.35
CA THR A 104 9.82 11.71 -3.05
C THR A 104 8.94 12.19 -1.88
N LYS A 105 8.34 13.38 -1.98
CA LYS A 105 7.36 13.86 -1.01
C LYS A 105 6.08 13.01 -1.03
N TRP A 106 5.57 12.64 -2.21
CA TRP A 106 4.41 11.77 -2.34
C TRP A 106 4.65 10.37 -1.75
N HIS A 107 5.85 9.80 -1.87
CA HIS A 107 6.20 8.54 -1.19
C HIS A 107 6.16 8.62 0.34
N LYS A 108 6.26 9.82 0.92
CA LYS A 108 6.07 10.03 2.37
C LYS A 108 4.59 10.20 2.73
N ASN A 109 3.75 10.55 1.75
CA ASN A 109 2.33 10.75 1.98
C ASN A 109 1.63 9.38 2.20
N PRO A 110 0.94 9.20 3.35
CA PRO A 110 0.23 7.95 3.66
C PRO A 110 -0.86 7.58 2.64
N PHE A 111 -1.59 8.58 2.12
CA PHE A 111 -2.67 8.34 1.14
C PHE A 111 -2.12 7.80 -0.17
N PHE A 112 -1.00 8.35 -0.64
CA PHE A 112 -0.32 7.89 -1.86
C PHE A 112 0.23 6.48 -1.69
N THR A 113 0.84 6.20 -0.53
CA THR A 113 1.44 4.89 -0.23
C THR A 113 0.38 3.79 -0.14
N ALA A 114 -0.76 4.08 0.50
CA ALA A 114 -1.88 3.15 0.63
C ALA A 114 -2.43 2.74 -0.75
N GLU A 115 -2.75 3.72 -1.60
CA GLU A 115 -3.23 3.48 -2.97
C GLU A 115 -2.21 2.72 -3.84
N LEU A 116 -0.93 3.10 -3.77
CA LEU A 116 0.14 2.38 -4.46
C LEU A 116 0.21 0.90 -4.04
N ASN A 117 0.03 0.61 -2.75
CA ASN A 117 0.05 -0.77 -2.24
C ASN A 117 -1.21 -1.55 -2.63
N VAL A 118 -2.37 -0.92 -2.65
CA VAL A 118 -3.62 -1.52 -3.14
C VAL A 118 -3.43 -1.98 -4.58
N LYS A 119 -3.01 -1.08 -5.48
CA LYS A 119 -2.79 -1.45 -6.89
C LYS A 119 -1.66 -2.47 -7.10
N ARG A 120 -0.59 -2.42 -6.30
CA ARG A 120 0.44 -3.48 -6.30
C ARG A 120 -0.15 -4.82 -5.94
N GLU A 121 -1.01 -4.88 -4.92
CA GLU A 121 -1.65 -6.13 -4.54
C GLU A 121 -2.61 -6.64 -5.62
N GLU A 122 -3.40 -5.76 -6.23
CA GLU A 122 -4.29 -6.12 -7.33
C GLU A 122 -3.51 -6.79 -8.48
N LEU A 123 -2.39 -6.19 -8.91
CA LEU A 123 -1.51 -6.79 -9.93
C LEU A 123 -1.00 -8.16 -9.50
N TRP A 124 -0.63 -8.31 -8.23
CA TRP A 124 -0.11 -9.56 -7.70
C TRP A 124 -1.20 -10.61 -7.43
N THR A 125 -2.48 -10.23 -7.43
CA THR A 125 -3.58 -11.13 -7.06
C THR A 125 -3.75 -12.26 -8.06
N ASP A 126 -3.71 -11.98 -9.38
CA ASP A 126 -3.78 -13.02 -10.41
C ASP A 126 -2.58 -13.98 -10.32
N SER A 127 -1.36 -13.42 -10.19
CA SER A 127 -0.14 -14.21 -10.06
C SER A 127 -0.14 -15.07 -8.79
N LYS A 128 -0.62 -14.53 -7.66
CA LYS A 128 -0.81 -15.28 -6.41
C LYS A 128 -1.84 -16.38 -6.57
N LEU A 129 -2.94 -16.15 -7.30
CA LEU A 129 -3.96 -17.16 -7.54
C LEU A 129 -3.42 -18.31 -8.40
N ARG A 130 -2.67 -18.00 -9.47
CA ARG A 130 -1.97 -19.02 -10.28
C ARG A 130 -0.99 -19.84 -9.44
N LEU A 131 -0.20 -19.19 -8.60
CA LEU A 131 0.73 -19.87 -7.70
C LEU A 131 -0.01 -20.76 -6.68
N LYS A 132 -1.14 -20.30 -6.14
CA LYS A 132 -2.01 -21.10 -5.25
C LYS A 132 -2.62 -22.29 -5.97
N ALA A 133 -2.94 -22.18 -7.26
CA ALA A 133 -3.43 -23.31 -8.04
C ALA A 133 -2.34 -24.41 -8.20
N LEU A 134 -1.08 -24.00 -8.41
CA LEU A 134 0.07 -24.93 -8.46
C LEU A 134 0.39 -25.57 -7.10
N ALA A 135 -0.09 -24.99 -5.99
CA ALA A 135 0.13 -25.57 -4.67
C ALA A 135 -0.43 -26.99 -4.54
N HIS A 136 -1.56 -27.29 -5.22
CA HIS A 136 -2.11 -28.65 -5.24
C HIS A 136 -1.17 -29.65 -5.93
N GLU A 137 -0.53 -29.25 -7.03
CA GLU A 137 0.44 -30.09 -7.74
C GLU A 137 1.71 -30.31 -6.90
N ALA A 138 2.20 -29.26 -6.23
CA ALA A 138 3.31 -29.38 -5.28
C ALA A 138 2.99 -30.35 -4.13
N VAL A 139 1.75 -30.34 -3.62
CA VAL A 139 1.29 -31.30 -2.61
C VAL A 139 1.30 -32.72 -3.18
N ASN A 140 0.82 -32.93 -4.41
CA ASN A 140 0.86 -34.25 -5.05
C ASN A 140 2.29 -34.80 -5.20
N VAL A 141 3.25 -33.95 -5.56
CA VAL A 141 4.67 -34.34 -5.64
C VAL A 141 5.20 -34.74 -4.26
N LEU A 142 4.86 -34.00 -3.21
CA LEU A 142 5.23 -34.35 -1.84
C LEU A 142 4.58 -35.66 -1.38
N THR A 143 3.31 -35.91 -1.72
CA THR A 143 2.62 -37.17 -1.45
C THR A 143 3.29 -38.34 -2.17
N ASN A 144 3.65 -38.17 -3.43
CA ASN A 144 4.40 -39.19 -4.17
C ASN A 144 5.80 -39.42 -3.57
N GLY A 145 6.46 -38.35 -3.11
CA GLY A 145 7.75 -38.42 -2.43
C GLY A 145 7.71 -39.21 -1.12
N LEU A 146 6.62 -39.13 -0.34
CA LEU A 146 6.40 -39.95 0.86
C LEU A 146 6.35 -41.45 0.57
N HIS A 147 5.86 -41.82 -0.62
CA HIS A 147 5.78 -43.20 -1.08
C HIS A 147 7.00 -43.65 -1.90
N SER A 148 8.05 -42.82 -1.96
CA SER A 148 9.29 -43.17 -2.65
C SER A 148 10.00 -44.33 -1.97
N SER A 149 10.66 -45.17 -2.75
CA SER A 149 11.51 -46.26 -2.26
C SER A 149 12.83 -45.76 -1.64
N ASP A 150 13.23 -44.52 -1.95
CA ASP A 150 14.42 -43.90 -1.35
C ASP A 150 14.05 -43.20 -0.03
N GLU A 151 14.55 -43.74 1.07
CA GLU A 151 14.33 -43.28 2.44
C GLU A 151 14.71 -41.80 2.63
N LYS A 152 15.74 -41.30 1.94
CA LYS A 152 16.15 -39.89 2.03
C LYS A 152 15.10 -38.95 1.43
N ILE A 153 14.51 -39.34 0.31
CA ILE A 153 13.47 -38.57 -0.38
C ILE A 153 12.19 -38.57 0.45
N ALA A 154 11.81 -39.73 1.01
CA ALA A 154 10.64 -39.87 1.86
C ALA A 154 10.74 -39.04 3.14
N ILE A 155 11.89 -39.08 3.85
CA ILE A 155 12.12 -38.27 5.06
C ILE A 155 12.11 -36.77 4.73
N THR A 156 12.72 -36.36 3.61
CA THR A 156 12.77 -34.94 3.21
C THR A 156 11.36 -34.42 2.89
N ALA A 157 10.57 -35.18 2.14
CA ALA A 157 9.17 -34.84 1.86
C ALA A 157 8.35 -34.72 3.16
N ALA A 158 8.51 -35.67 4.10
CA ALA A 158 7.84 -35.63 5.40
C ALA A 158 8.21 -34.39 6.23
N VAL A 159 9.50 -34.03 6.30
CA VAL A 159 9.95 -32.84 7.03
C VAL A 159 9.38 -31.57 6.42
N HIS A 160 9.39 -31.44 5.09
CA HIS A 160 8.82 -30.26 4.42
C HIS A 160 7.31 -30.14 4.67
N ILE A 161 6.56 -31.24 4.67
CA ILE A 161 5.14 -31.23 5.03
C ILE A 161 4.96 -30.76 6.48
N LEU A 162 5.69 -31.34 7.43
CA LEU A 162 5.58 -30.98 8.86
C LEU A 162 5.93 -29.52 9.15
N LYS A 163 6.89 -28.96 8.41
CA LYS A 163 7.23 -27.53 8.46
C LYS A 163 6.10 -26.65 7.93
N VAL A 164 5.55 -27.00 6.77
CA VAL A 164 4.46 -26.25 6.13
C VAL A 164 3.18 -26.31 6.97
N THR A 165 2.87 -27.45 7.60
CA THR A 165 1.73 -27.58 8.51
C THR A 165 1.97 -26.93 9.88
N GLY A 166 3.16 -26.36 10.13
CA GLY A 166 3.52 -25.75 11.41
C GLY A 166 3.63 -26.74 12.57
N LEU A 167 3.68 -28.04 12.29
CA LEU A 167 3.77 -29.12 13.27
C LEU A 167 5.22 -29.39 13.71
N TYR A 168 6.20 -28.84 12.99
CA TYR A 168 7.62 -28.98 13.29
C TYR A 168 8.20 -27.78 14.07
N ASP A 169 7.80 -26.55 13.74
CA ASP A 169 8.52 -25.33 14.17
C ASP A 169 7.68 -24.32 14.98
N GLY A 170 6.37 -24.55 15.19
CA GLY A 170 5.51 -23.72 16.06
C GLY A 170 5.25 -22.26 15.63
N GLU A 171 5.99 -21.70 14.67
CA GLU A 171 5.86 -20.29 14.29
C GLU A 171 5.41 -20.10 12.83
N TRP A 172 4.10 -19.93 12.63
CA TRP A 172 3.56 -19.38 11.38
C TRP A 172 3.81 -17.86 11.35
N LYS A 173 4.87 -17.42 10.67
CA LYS A 173 5.08 -15.99 10.40
C LYS A 173 4.22 -15.59 9.21
N GLY A 174 3.05 -15.03 9.53
CA GLY A 174 2.06 -14.55 8.58
C GLY A 174 2.65 -13.61 7.54
N THR A 175 2.07 -13.70 6.34
CA THR A 175 2.36 -12.90 5.15
C THR A 175 2.59 -11.44 5.49
N LEU A 176 3.65 -10.86 4.92
CA LEU A 176 3.96 -9.43 4.93
C LEU A 176 2.76 -8.65 4.37
N ASN A 177 1.83 -8.26 5.23
CA ASN A 177 0.69 -7.43 4.86
C ASN A 177 1.21 -5.98 4.82
N LEU A 178 1.38 -5.44 3.61
CA LEU A 178 1.64 -4.02 3.43
C LEU A 178 0.40 -3.22 3.84
N PRO A 179 0.56 -1.98 4.34
CA PRO A 179 -0.57 -1.13 4.69
C PRO A 179 -1.37 -0.77 3.43
N LYS A 180 -2.68 -1.04 3.46
CA LYS A 180 -3.60 -0.84 2.33
C LYS A 180 -4.55 0.30 2.57
N THR A 181 -4.81 0.63 3.83
CA THR A 181 -5.59 1.81 4.20
C THR A 181 -4.64 2.97 4.52
N PRO A 182 -5.05 4.23 4.29
CA PRO A 182 -4.26 5.39 4.71
C PRO A 182 -3.95 5.38 6.20
N GLU A 183 -4.87 4.90 7.03
CA GLU A 183 -4.72 4.76 8.47
C GLU A 183 -3.63 3.75 8.84
N GLU A 184 -3.63 2.58 8.20
CA GLU A 184 -2.55 1.58 8.36
C GLU A 184 -1.21 2.13 7.89
N ALA A 185 -1.19 2.95 6.84
CA ALA A 185 0.04 3.55 6.32
C ALA A 185 0.62 4.58 7.30
N VAL A 186 -0.21 5.48 7.86
CA VAL A 186 0.20 6.42 8.92
C VAL A 186 0.72 5.63 10.13
N TRP A 187 0.01 4.57 10.51
CA TRP A 187 0.41 3.72 11.62
C TRP A 187 1.76 3.05 11.41
N ALA A 188 1.99 2.45 10.24
CA ALA A 188 3.27 1.82 9.91
C ALA A 188 4.42 2.82 9.91
N GLN A 189 4.19 4.03 9.39
CA GLN A 189 5.18 5.12 9.41
C GLN A 189 5.47 5.59 10.84
N ALA A 190 4.42 5.83 11.65
CA ALA A 190 4.56 6.26 13.03
C ALA A 190 5.34 5.24 13.86
N ILE A 191 5.05 3.94 13.73
CA ILE A 191 5.84 2.88 14.39
C ILE A 191 7.30 3.00 13.95
N GLN A 192 7.56 3.08 12.65
CA GLN A 192 8.91 3.10 12.12
C GLN A 192 9.71 4.31 12.65
N GLU A 193 9.11 5.50 12.68
CA GLU A 193 9.74 6.72 13.17
C GLU A 193 10.02 6.66 14.68
N LYS A 194 9.02 6.26 15.48
CA LYS A 194 9.22 6.12 16.93
C LYS A 194 10.27 5.04 17.21
N THR A 195 10.19 3.87 16.59
CA THR A 195 11.21 2.82 16.73
C THR A 195 12.61 3.31 16.34
N LYS A 196 12.75 4.08 15.25
CA LYS A 196 14.05 4.68 14.85
C LYS A 196 14.57 5.64 15.93
N LEU A 197 13.71 6.51 16.46
CA LEU A 197 14.08 7.44 17.54
C LEU A 197 14.64 6.68 18.74
N TYR A 198 13.95 5.64 19.20
CA TYR A 198 14.41 4.86 20.37
C TYR A 198 15.65 4.02 20.07
N ARG A 199 15.78 3.48 18.85
CA ARG A 199 17.00 2.76 18.44
C ARG A 199 18.22 3.70 18.41
N GLY A 200 18.04 4.98 18.12
CA GLY A 200 19.10 5.98 18.20
C GLY A 200 19.55 6.29 19.63
N VAL A 201 18.65 6.18 20.61
CA VAL A 201 18.95 6.40 22.04
C VAL A 201 19.68 5.20 22.66
N ARG A 202 19.50 4.00 22.10
CA ARG A 202 20.07 2.74 22.59
C ARG A 202 20.91 2.02 21.51
N PRO A 203 22.24 2.21 21.49
CA PRO A 203 23.13 1.53 20.53
C PRO A 203 23.15 -0.01 20.66
N ASP A 204 22.80 -0.55 21.83
CA ASP A 204 22.61 -1.97 22.12
C ASP A 204 21.44 -2.60 21.32
N ALA A 205 20.44 -1.78 20.94
CA ALA A 205 19.29 -2.22 20.15
C ALA A 205 19.62 -2.61 18.70
N PHE A 206 20.85 -2.37 18.23
CA PHE A 206 21.30 -2.83 16.91
C PHE A 206 21.80 -4.26 16.92
N THR A 207 22.40 -4.72 18.03
CA THR A 207 23.10 -6.01 18.11
C THR A 207 22.28 -7.08 18.80
N ASP A 208 21.52 -6.73 19.85
CA ASP A 208 20.75 -7.71 20.61
C ASP A 208 19.31 -7.85 20.08
N TRP A 209 18.90 -9.09 19.83
CA TRP A 209 17.56 -9.41 19.33
C TRP A 209 16.47 -8.95 20.30
N SER A 210 16.62 -9.23 21.60
CA SER A 210 15.60 -8.95 22.60
C SER A 210 15.37 -7.45 22.77
N THR A 211 16.46 -6.68 22.78
CA THR A 211 16.43 -5.23 22.86
C THR A 211 15.84 -4.61 21.60
N ARG A 212 16.13 -5.17 20.41
CA ARG A 212 15.58 -4.71 19.14
C ARG A 212 14.07 -4.91 19.05
N ASP A 213 13.57 -6.06 19.49
CA ASP A 213 12.13 -6.35 19.49
C ASP A 213 11.40 -5.52 20.57
N TRP A 214 11.98 -5.39 21.77
CA TRP A 214 11.47 -4.45 22.78
C TRP A 214 11.38 -3.01 22.25
N THR A 215 12.37 -2.54 21.49
CA THR A 215 12.37 -1.19 20.89
C THR A 215 11.24 -1.03 19.85
N LYS A 216 10.88 -2.11 19.15
CA LYS A 216 9.71 -2.10 18.26
C LYS A 216 8.43 -1.95 19.07
N ASP A 217 8.28 -2.72 20.15
CA ASP A 217 7.09 -2.67 21.00
C ASP A 217 6.91 -1.30 21.67
N VAL A 218 7.99 -0.70 22.16
CA VAL A 218 7.98 0.68 22.69
C VAL A 218 7.58 1.69 21.60
N GLY A 219 8.11 1.51 20.38
CA GLY A 219 7.73 2.33 19.23
C GLY A 219 6.24 2.24 18.91
N LYS A 220 5.66 1.03 18.96
CA LYS A 220 4.22 0.80 18.80
C LYS A 220 3.40 1.51 19.86
N ASP A 221 3.72 1.31 21.13
CA ASP A 221 2.99 1.92 22.26
C ASP A 221 2.95 3.45 22.18
N LEU A 222 3.99 4.06 21.62
CA LEU A 222 4.08 5.51 21.43
C LEU A 222 3.39 5.99 20.17
N ALA A 223 3.42 5.19 19.10
CA ALA A 223 2.64 5.45 17.90
C ALA A 223 1.14 5.50 18.25
N ILE A 224 0.62 4.58 19.07
CA ILE A 224 -0.76 4.59 19.59
C ILE A 224 -1.14 5.95 20.16
N LYS A 225 -0.27 6.52 20.99
CA LYS A 225 -0.58 7.78 21.69
C LYS A 225 -0.68 8.98 20.76
N HIS A 226 -0.01 8.93 19.61
CA HIS A 226 0.10 10.07 18.69
C HIS A 226 -0.62 9.85 17.36
N ILE A 227 -1.18 8.66 17.12
CA ILE A 227 -1.72 8.28 15.82
C ILE A 227 -2.81 9.23 15.34
N ASP A 228 -3.72 9.62 16.25
CA ASP A 228 -4.81 10.56 16.00
C ASP A 228 -4.26 11.89 15.40
N LEU A 229 -3.18 12.41 15.98
CA LEU A 229 -2.56 13.67 15.56
C LEU A 229 -1.81 13.53 14.22
N GLU A 230 -1.02 12.46 14.07
CA GLU A 230 -0.25 12.23 12.84
C GLU A 230 -1.16 12.06 11.62
N TYR A 231 -2.29 11.38 11.80
CA TYR A 231 -3.29 11.24 10.75
C TYR A 231 -3.97 12.57 10.40
N GLU A 232 -4.36 13.37 11.40
CA GLU A 232 -4.95 14.69 11.16
C GLU A 232 -3.98 15.61 10.39
N ASN A 233 -2.69 15.56 10.72
CA ASN A 233 -1.65 16.27 9.98
C ASN A 233 -1.57 15.77 8.53
N ALA A 234 -1.56 14.46 8.30
CA ALA A 234 -1.54 13.89 6.95
C ALA A 234 -2.77 14.32 6.12
N VAL A 235 -3.97 14.33 6.72
CA VAL A 235 -5.20 14.82 6.08
C VAL A 235 -5.07 16.30 5.73
N TYR A 236 -4.55 17.11 6.64
CA TYR A 236 -4.36 18.54 6.43
C TYR A 236 -3.39 18.80 5.26
N GLU A 237 -2.27 18.08 5.22
CA GLU A 237 -1.29 18.17 4.13
C GLU A 237 -1.91 17.79 2.79
N GLN A 238 -2.66 16.68 2.73
CA GLN A 238 -3.32 16.27 1.50
C GLN A 238 -4.37 17.29 1.04
N LYS A 239 -5.17 17.84 1.95
CA LYS A 239 -6.14 18.91 1.63
C LYS A 239 -5.44 20.18 1.14
N LYS A 240 -4.26 20.50 1.67
CA LYS A 240 -3.44 21.63 1.20
C LYS A 240 -2.95 21.40 -0.23
N GLU A 241 -2.44 20.20 -0.55
CA GLU A 241 -2.02 19.84 -1.91
C GLU A 241 -3.18 19.91 -2.91
N LEU A 242 -4.37 19.42 -2.53
CA LEU A 242 -5.57 19.53 -3.36
C LEU A 242 -5.97 20.99 -3.64
N LYS A 243 -5.84 21.88 -2.64
CA LYS A 243 -6.13 23.31 -2.81
C LYS A 243 -5.12 23.97 -3.75
N GLU A 244 -3.84 23.66 -3.60
CA GLU A 244 -2.78 24.17 -4.47
C GLU A 244 -2.96 23.69 -5.91
N TYR A 245 -3.29 22.40 -6.10
CA TYR A 245 -3.62 21.84 -7.41
C TYR A 245 -4.81 22.56 -8.06
N LYS A 246 -5.92 22.72 -7.33
CA LYS A 246 -7.11 23.44 -7.85
C LYS A 246 -6.79 24.88 -8.21
N LYS A 247 -5.95 25.55 -7.43
CA LYS A 247 -5.50 26.92 -7.73
C LYS A 247 -4.66 26.98 -9.01
N LYS A 248 -3.75 26.03 -9.21
CA LYS A 248 -2.93 25.92 -10.43
C LYS A 248 -3.77 25.60 -11.66
N ALA A 249 -4.71 24.66 -11.55
CA ALA A 249 -5.63 24.29 -12.63
C ALA A 249 -6.48 25.50 -13.06
N LYS A 250 -7.05 26.22 -12.10
CA LYS A 250 -7.82 27.45 -12.38
C LYS A 250 -6.96 28.54 -13.04
N ALA A 251 -5.71 28.71 -12.60
CA ALA A 251 -4.78 29.66 -13.22
C ALA A 251 -4.36 29.26 -14.64
N GLN A 252 -4.35 27.96 -14.97
CA GLN A 252 -4.10 27.46 -16.33
C GLN A 252 -5.33 27.63 -17.24
N GLU A 253 -6.54 27.45 -16.71
CA GLU A 253 -7.79 27.72 -17.43
C GLU A 253 -8.01 29.21 -17.73
N GLU A 254 -7.53 30.10 -16.86
CA GLU A 254 -7.65 31.56 -17.01
C GLU A 254 -6.58 32.18 -17.93
N GLN A 255 -5.61 31.40 -18.46
CA GLN A 255 -4.70 31.89 -19.50
C GLN A 255 -5.47 32.06 -20.83
N PRO A 256 -5.46 33.25 -21.45
CA PRO A 256 -6.13 33.44 -22.73
C PRO A 256 -5.50 32.50 -23.77
N GLN A 257 -6.34 31.78 -24.51
CA GLN A 257 -5.91 31.16 -25.77
C GLN A 257 -5.24 32.26 -26.61
N LEU A 258 -3.92 32.14 -26.84
CA LEU A 258 -3.24 33.01 -27.79
C LEU A 258 -4.01 32.90 -29.12
N PRO A 259 -4.34 34.03 -29.77
CA PRO A 259 -5.10 34.00 -31.02
C PRO A 259 -4.35 33.11 -32.01
N GLN A 260 -5.08 32.13 -32.55
CA GLN A 260 -4.58 31.27 -33.61
C GLN A 260 -4.07 32.19 -34.72
N VAL A 261 -2.75 32.18 -34.95
CA VAL A 261 -2.18 32.81 -36.14
C VAL A 261 -2.72 32.00 -37.31
N GLU A 262 -3.70 32.56 -38.02
CA GLU A 262 -4.23 31.99 -39.25
C GLU A 262 -3.05 31.74 -40.21
N PRO A 263 -2.92 30.53 -40.78
CA PRO A 263 -1.94 30.32 -41.83
C PRO A 263 -2.36 31.17 -43.03
N VAL A 264 -1.53 32.16 -43.38
CA VAL A 264 -1.65 32.93 -44.62
C VAL A 264 -1.74 31.94 -45.78
N PRO A 265 -2.80 31.95 -46.61
CA PRO A 265 -2.87 31.09 -47.78
C PRO A 265 -1.89 31.63 -48.83
N MET A 266 -0.77 30.93 -49.05
CA MET A 266 -0.02 31.08 -50.29
C MET A 266 -0.87 30.47 -51.41
N THR A 267 -1.63 31.32 -52.11
CA THR A 267 -2.24 30.98 -53.39
C THR A 267 -1.12 30.84 -54.43
N ILE A 268 -0.88 29.60 -54.86
CA ILE A 268 -0.16 29.32 -56.10
C ILE A 268 -1.11 29.71 -57.23
N GLU A 269 -0.92 30.90 -57.79
CA GLU A 269 -1.49 31.26 -59.09
C GLU A 269 -0.45 31.03 -60.17
N GLU A 270 -0.86 30.28 -61.18
CA GLU A 270 -0.10 29.88 -62.35
C GLU A 270 -0.27 30.94 -63.48
N ILE A 271 0.86 31.37 -64.07
CA ILE A 271 1.09 31.76 -65.48
C ILE A 271 0.67 33.19 -65.95
N LYS A 272 1.66 34.07 -66.24
CA LYS A 272 2.13 34.47 -67.62
C LYS A 272 3.04 35.72 -67.62
N GLU A 273 4.11 35.61 -68.45
CA GLU A 273 4.77 36.64 -69.28
C GLU A 273 5.34 37.88 -68.53
N ASP A 274 6.65 38.14 -68.51
CA ASP A 274 7.43 38.55 -69.68
C ASP A 274 8.94 38.28 -69.52
N LEU A 275 9.56 37.85 -70.63
CA LEU A 275 11.01 37.83 -70.83
C LEU A 275 11.58 39.26 -70.91
N PRO A 276 12.89 39.41 -70.62
CA PRO A 276 13.76 39.94 -71.67
C PRO A 276 14.97 39.05 -71.94
N GLN A 277 15.28 38.95 -73.23
CA GLN A 277 16.37 38.19 -73.82
C GLN A 277 17.76 38.79 -73.59
N GLY A 278 18.75 37.88 -73.60
CA GLY A 278 20.09 38.11 -74.15
C GLY A 278 21.13 38.50 -73.10
N GLN A 279 22.38 38.01 -73.09
CA GLN A 279 23.22 37.19 -73.96
C GLN A 279 24.26 36.58 -73.00
N GLY A 280 24.63 35.30 -73.06
CA GLY A 280 25.63 34.81 -74.01
C GLY A 280 26.71 33.99 -73.25
N ASN A 281 27.11 32.89 -73.86
CA ASN A 281 28.27 32.01 -73.58
C ASN A 281 28.16 30.97 -72.46
N ARG A 282 27.70 29.79 -72.88
CA ARG A 282 28.09 28.48 -72.34
C ARG A 282 29.02 27.82 -73.38
N PRO A 283 30.22 27.33 -73.04
CA PRO A 283 30.99 26.49 -73.95
C PRO A 283 30.36 25.08 -74.00
N GLU A 284 30.17 24.57 -75.21
CA GLU A 284 29.64 23.24 -75.50
C GLU A 284 30.65 22.11 -75.18
N PRO A 285 30.17 20.85 -75.02
CA PRO A 285 30.96 19.74 -74.51
C PRO A 285 31.77 19.03 -75.60
N ILE A 286 32.94 18.56 -75.16
CA ILE A 286 33.89 17.69 -75.86
C ILE A 286 33.20 16.40 -76.34
N LYS A 287 33.40 16.01 -77.60
CA LYS A 287 33.40 14.59 -78.04
C LYS A 287 34.29 14.36 -79.28
N ALA A 288 35.42 13.68 -79.06
CA ALA A 288 36.01 12.57 -79.83
C ALA A 288 37.52 12.51 -79.57
#